data_AF-A0A2D6FCF5-F1
#
_entry.id   AF-A0A2D6FCF5-F1
#
_cell.length_a   1.000
_cell.length_b   1.000
_cell.length_c   1.000
_cell.angle_alpha   90.00
_cell.angle_beta   90.00
_cell.angle_gamma   90.00
#
_symmetry.space_group_name_H-M   'P 1'
#
loop_
_entity.id
_entity.type
_entity.pdbx_description
1 polymer ?
#
loop_
_entity_poly.entity_id
_entity_poly.type
_entity_poly.pdbx_seq_one_letter_code
_entity_poly.pdbx_strand_id
1 'polypeptide(L)' 'MTLTREQECLYQELMDTDTELFYLSSRDCKQLVKGLTRIGITTPQLLQEWFDALLEADD' A
#
# COMPACT_ATOMS: atom_id res chain seq x y z
N MET A 1 -5.00 -4.22 -15.59
CA MET A 1 -3.97 -5.05 -14.90
C MET A 1 -4.64 -5.74 -13.74
N THR A 2 -4.54 -7.06 -13.65
CA THR A 2 -5.08 -7.87 -12.56
C THR A 2 -4.08 -7.91 -11.40
N LEU A 3 -4.58 -7.92 -10.16
CA LEU A 3 -3.80 -8.13 -8.93
C LEU A 3 -3.84 -9.63 -8.58
N THR A 4 -2.85 -10.12 -7.83
CA THR A 4 -2.95 -11.41 -7.16
C THR A 4 -3.85 -11.30 -5.93
N ARG A 5 -4.32 -12.41 -5.38
CA ARG A 5 -5.18 -12.39 -4.18
C ARG A 5 -4.53 -11.69 -2.98
N GLU A 6 -3.23 -11.88 -2.76
CA GLU A 6 -2.48 -11.17 -1.72
C GLU A 6 -2.42 -9.66 -1.99
N GLN A 7 -2.22 -9.28 -3.26
CA GLN A 7 -2.23 -7.88 -3.67
C GLN A 7 -3.62 -7.25 -3.56
N GLU A 8 -4.69 -8.01 -3.77
CA GLU A 8 -6.06 -7.52 -3.58
C GLU A 8 -6.32 -7.17 -2.12
N CYS A 9 -5.86 -8.00 -1.17
CA CYS A 9 -5.97 -7.69 0.26
C CYS A 9 -5.21 -6.40 0.63
N LEU A 10 -3.96 -6.26 0.17
CA LEU A 10 -3.17 -5.05 0.41
C LEU A 10 -3.76 -3.81 -0.26
N TYR A 11 -4.33 -3.95 -1.46
CA TYR A 11 -5.01 -2.87 -2.15
C TYR A 11 -6.25 -2.41 -1.41
N GLN A 12 -7.02 -3.34 -0.85
CA GLN A 12 -8.17 -3.01 0.00
C GLN A 12 -7.72 -2.22 1.23
N GLU A 13 -6.70 -2.71 1.94
CA GLU A 13 -6.14 -2.04 3.11
C GLU A 13 -5.62 -0.64 2.78
N LEU A 14 -4.91 -0.49 1.66
CA LEU A 14 -4.37 0.79 1.18
C LEU A 14 -5.49 1.79 0.79
N MET A 15 -6.64 1.29 0.36
CA MET A 15 -7.80 2.13 0.05
C MET A 15 -8.57 2.52 1.32
N ASP A 16 -8.58 1.64 2.33
CA ASP A 16 -9.22 1.84 3.64
C ASP A 16 -8.37 2.72 4.57
N THR A 17 -7.04 2.65 4.44
CA THR A 17 -6.09 3.53 5.12
C THR A 17 -6.16 4.88 4.42
N ASP A 18 -6.98 5.79 4.98
CA ASP A 18 -7.35 7.11 4.47
C ASP A 18 -6.45 7.63 3.33
N THR A 19 -6.91 7.38 2.11
CA THR A 19 -6.25 7.81 0.86
C THR A 19 -6.19 9.34 0.70
N GLU A 20 -6.73 10.10 1.68
CA GLU A 20 -6.53 11.54 1.81
C GLU A 20 -5.04 11.93 1.91
N LEU A 21 -4.16 11.02 2.40
CA LEU A 21 -2.73 11.29 2.54
C LEU A 21 -1.95 11.40 1.21
N PHE A 22 -2.41 10.75 0.14
CA PHE A 22 -1.56 10.60 -1.07
C PHE A 22 -2.20 10.99 -2.40
N TYR A 23 -3.49 11.39 -2.44
CA TYR A 23 -4.21 11.71 -3.69
C TYR A 23 -3.98 10.67 -4.81
N LEU A 24 -3.80 9.40 -4.45
CA LEU A 24 -3.42 8.35 -5.40
C LEU A 24 -4.64 7.92 -6.20
N SER A 25 -4.48 7.80 -7.51
CA SER A 25 -5.51 7.16 -8.32
C SER A 25 -5.53 5.65 -8.01
N SER A 26 -6.65 4.97 -8.28
CA SER A 26 -6.68 3.49 -8.19
C SER A 26 -5.59 2.80 -9.03
N ARG A 27 -5.09 3.46 -10.08
CA ARG A 27 -3.98 2.93 -10.88
C ARG A 27 -2.67 3.00 -10.07
N ASP A 28 -2.43 4.08 -9.37
CA ASP A 28 -1.22 4.29 -8.58
C ASP A 28 -1.22 3.36 -7.37
N CYS A 29 -2.35 3.22 -6.68
CA CYS A 29 -2.54 2.23 -5.61
C CYS A 29 -2.19 0.80 -6.09
N LYS A 30 -2.64 0.41 -7.30
CA LYS A 30 -2.32 -0.89 -7.90
C LYS A 30 -0.84 -1.05 -8.22
N GLN A 31 -0.14 0.01 -8.61
CA GLN A 31 1.31 -0.05 -8.86
C GLN A 31 2.09 -0.08 -7.55
N LEU A 32 1.66 0.69 -6.56
CA LEU A 32 2.26 0.74 -5.24
C LEU A 32 2.21 -0.65 -4.59
N VAL A 33 1.04 -1.28 -4.51
CA VAL A 33 0.90 -2.65 -3.98
C VAL A 33 1.77 -3.67 -4.72
N LYS A 34 1.96 -3.53 -6.04
CA LYS A 34 2.88 -4.38 -6.80
C LYS A 34 4.34 -4.13 -6.45
N GLY A 35 4.71 -2.87 -6.20
CA GLY A 35 6.04 -2.50 -5.73
C GLY A 35 6.31 -3.06 -4.33
N LEU A 36 5.39 -2.84 -3.41
CA LEU A 36 5.44 -3.27 -2.02
C LEU A 36 5.57 -4.80 -1.90
N THR A 37 4.75 -5.55 -2.65
CA THR A 37 4.86 -7.02 -2.67
C THR A 37 6.18 -7.54 -3.22
N ARG A 38 6.83 -6.82 -4.15
CA ARG A 38 8.15 -7.20 -4.68
C ARG A 38 9.29 -6.98 -3.68
N ILE A 39 9.13 -6.06 -2.73
CA ILE A 39 10.12 -5.77 -1.69
C ILE A 39 9.84 -6.52 -0.38
N GLY A 40 8.82 -7.38 -0.35
CA GLY A 40 8.51 -8.25 0.78
C GLY A 40 7.34 -7.80 1.66
N ILE A 41 6.67 -6.70 1.33
CA ILE A 41 5.48 -6.23 2.05
C ILE A 41 4.26 -6.97 1.49
N THR A 42 3.86 -8.03 2.17
CA THR A 42 2.80 -8.95 1.72
C THR A 42 1.59 -9.00 2.66
N THR A 43 1.64 -8.33 3.82
CA THR A 43 0.58 -8.32 4.81
C THR A 43 0.15 -6.89 5.17
N PRO A 44 -1.12 -6.69 5.59
CA PRO A 44 -1.60 -5.39 6.08
C PRO A 44 -0.74 -4.78 7.20
N GLN A 45 -0.24 -5.61 8.12
CA GLN A 45 0.63 -5.15 9.22
C GLN A 45 1.95 -4.56 8.70
N LEU A 46 2.61 -5.25 7.74
CA LEU A 46 3.83 -4.73 7.12
C LEU A 46 3.56 -3.46 6.29
N LEU A 47 2.36 -3.34 5.71
CA LEU A 47 1.95 -2.12 5.01
C LEU A 47 1.80 -0.94 5.98
N GLN A 48 1.18 -1.17 7.13
CA GLN A 48 1.03 -0.17 8.20
C GLN A 48 2.40 0.25 8.74
N GLU A 49 3.27 -0.70 9.08
CA GLU A 49 4.64 -0.41 9.54
C GLU A 49 5.43 0.41 8.51
N TRP A 50 5.26 0.11 7.22
CA TRP A 50 5.89 0.87 6.15
C TRP A 50 5.36 2.30 6.04
N PHE A 51 4.05 2.50 6.25
CA PHE A 51 3.46 3.85 6.30
C PHE A 51 3.91 4.63 7.52
N ASP A 52 3.93 4.02 8.70
CA ASP A 52 4.37 4.66 9.93
C ASP A 52 5.83 5.11 9.80
N ALA A 53 6.69 4.24 9.25
CA ALA A 53 8.09 4.57 8.96
C ALA A 53 8.26 5.70 7.93
N LEU A 54 7.33 5.86 6.98
CA LEU A 54 7.32 7.00 6.05
C LEU A 54 6.94 8.30 6.74
N LEU A 55 5.93 8.27 7.62
CA LEU A 55 5.48 9.43 8.38
C LEU A 55 6.55 9.91 9.35
N GLU A 56 7.24 8.98 10.03
CA GLU A 56 8.37 9.30 10.91
C GLU A 56 9.59 9.87 10.17
N ALA A 57 9.73 9.60 8.86
CA ALA A 57 10.84 10.09 8.05
C ALA A 57 10.60 11.48 7.45
N ASP A 58 9.36 11.99 7.47
CA ASP A 58 8.98 13.30 6.94
C ASP A 58 8.99 14.42 8.02
N ASP A 59 9.18 14.04 9.29
CA ASP A 59 9.40 14.91 10.47
C ASP A 59 10.91 15.12 10.77
#